data_AF-A0A3P7L4P7-F1
#
_entry.id   AF-A0A3P7L4P7-F1
#
_cell.length_a   1.000
_cell.length_b   1.000
_cell.length_c   1.000
_cell.angle_alpha   90.00
_cell.angle_beta   90.00
_cell.angle_gamma   90.00
#
_symmetry.space_group_name_H-M   'P 1'
#
loop_
_entity.id
_entity.type
_entity.pdbx_description
1 polymer ?
#
loop_
_entity_poly.entity_id
_entity_poly.type
_entity_poly.pdbx_seq_one_letter_code
_entity_poly.pdbx_strand_id
1 'polypeptide(L)' 'TSISQLPIIGLKNLKTLALKNVPTLKKLPPVLSFTHLETAHFTYPHHCCLFKTRHARKKTVGKFN' A
#
# COMPACT_ATOMS: atom_id res chain seq x y z
N THR A 1 4.51 13.73 -14.61
CA THR A 1 4.23 14.18 -13.24
C THR A 1 4.38 12.99 -12.30
N SER A 2 5.14 13.14 -11.21
CA SER A 2 5.45 12.05 -10.28
C SER A 2 4.72 12.26 -8.95
N ILE A 3 4.08 11.23 -8.42
CA ILE A 3 3.32 11.30 -7.16
C ILE A 3 4.27 11.03 -5.98
N SER A 4 4.47 12.01 -5.12
CA SER A 4 5.35 11.91 -3.94
C SER A 4 4.61 11.51 -2.66
N GLN A 5 3.28 11.68 -2.61
CA GLN A 5 2.44 11.35 -1.47
C GLN A 5 1.02 10.94 -1.91
N LEU A 6 0.41 10.01 -1.18
CA LEU A 6 -1.00 9.64 -1.39
C LEU A 6 -1.93 10.53 -0.55
N PRO A 7 -3.10 10.92 -1.09
CA PRO A 7 -4.13 11.61 -0.31
C PRO A 7 -4.69 10.66 0.75
N ILE A 8 -4.91 11.14 1.98
CA ILE A 8 -5.42 10.31 3.09
C ILE A 8 -6.94 10.09 2.96
N ILE A 9 -7.64 11.11 2.46
CA ILE A 9 -9.09 11.10 2.28
C ILE A 9 -9.44 10.14 1.14
N GLY A 10 -10.41 9.25 1.38
CA GLY A 10 -10.86 8.25 0.40
C GLY A 10 -10.14 6.90 0.45
N LEU A 11 -8.98 6.80 1.12
CA LEU A 11 -8.24 5.53 1.23
C LEU A 11 -8.91 4.48 2.13
N LYS A 12 -9.83 4.91 3.00
CA LYS A 12 -10.56 4.02 3.91
C LYS A 12 -11.35 2.95 3.15
N ASN A 13 -11.96 3.31 2.02
CA ASN A 13 -12.80 2.42 1.22
C ASN A 13 -12.03 1.70 0.10
N LEU A 14 -10.71 1.94 0.01
CA LEU A 14 -9.88 1.42 -1.06
C LEU A 14 -9.51 -0.03 -0.78
N LYS A 15 -9.93 -0.94 -1.67
CA LYS A 15 -9.68 -2.38 -1.55
C LYS A 15 -8.35 -2.82 -2.14
N THR A 16 -7.91 -2.19 -3.22
CA THR A 16 -6.69 -2.59 -3.94
C THR A 16 -5.78 -1.39 -4.15
N LEU A 17 -4.58 -1.44 -3.58
CA LEU A 17 -3.52 -0.45 -3.78
C LEU A 17 -2.45 -1.04 -4.68
N ALA A 18 -2.19 -0.41 -5.83
CA ALA A 18 -1.15 -0.85 -6.75
C ALA A 18 -0.15 0.28 -7.03
N LEU A 19 1.05 0.16 -6.48
CA LEU A 19 2.17 1.07 -6.65
C LEU A 19 3.26 0.36 -7.44
N LYS A 20 3.19 0.46 -8.77
CA LYS A 20 4.18 -0.10 -9.70
C LYS A 20 5.07 1.01 -10.24
N ASN A 21 6.38 0.86 -10.15
CA ASN A 21 7.38 1.82 -10.63
C ASN A 21 7.13 3.26 -10.14
N VAL A 22 6.77 3.43 -8.87
CA VAL A 22 6.58 4.76 -8.25
C VAL A 22 7.68 5.04 -7.22
N PRO A 23 8.96 5.17 -7.62
CA PRO A 23 10.08 5.34 -6.69
C PRO A 23 10.05 6.68 -5.94
N THR A 24 9.25 7.63 -6.44
CA THR A 24 9.05 8.95 -5.85
C THR A 24 8.11 8.91 -4.64
N LEU A 25 7.27 7.87 -4.52
CA LEU A 25 6.35 7.69 -3.41
C LEU A 25 7.05 7.03 -2.22
N LYS A 26 7.90 7.81 -1.55
CA LYS A 26 8.66 7.36 -0.37
C LYS A 26 7.83 7.40 0.93
N LYS A 27 6.80 8.25 0.97
CA LYS A 27 5.96 8.47 2.16
C LYS A 27 4.59 7.85 1.92
N LEU A 28 4.33 6.75 2.62
CA LEU A 28 2.99 6.15 2.68
C LEU A 28 2.18 6.82 3.81
N PRO A 29 0.87 7.02 3.60
CA PRO A 29 -0.04 7.35 4.68
C PRO A 29 0.01 6.29 5.79
N PRO A 30 -0.42 6.63 7.01
CA PRO A 30 -0.55 5.65 8.08
C PRO A 30 -1.38 4.45 7.63
N VAL A 31 -0.96 3.23 7.97
CA VAL A 31 -1.67 1.97 7.68
C VAL A 31 -3.12 2.02 8.15
N LEU A 32 -3.39 2.76 9.23
CA LEU A 32 -4.73 3.06 9.76
C LEU A 32 -5.69 3.71 8.76
N SER A 33 -5.16 4.41 7.77
CA SER A 33 -5.95 5.05 6.70
C SER A 33 -6.53 4.02 5.73
N PHE A 34 -5.98 2.80 5.72
CA PHE A 34 -6.32 1.70 4.82
C PHE A 34 -7.16 0.66 5.56
N THR A 35 -8.41 0.99 5.89
CA THR A 35 -9.27 0.13 6.70
C THR A 35 -9.86 -1.06 5.93
N HIS A 36 -10.21 -0.88 4.65
CA HIS A 36 -10.79 -1.93 3.80
C HIS A 36 -9.80 -2.51 2.77
N LEU A 37 -8.51 -2.23 2.92
CA LEU A 37 -7.49 -2.66 1.96
C LEU A 37 -7.31 -4.17 2.00
N GLU A 38 -7.62 -4.87 0.91
CA GLU A 38 -7.51 -6.31 0.73
C GLU A 38 -6.21 -6.73 0.05
N THR A 39 -5.80 -5.97 -0.95
CA THR A 39 -4.64 -6.27 -1.80
C THR A 39 -3.73 -5.05 -1.90
N ALA A 40 -2.44 -5.25 -1.73
CA ALA A 40 -1.44 -4.19 -1.84
C ALA A 40 -0.22 -4.65 -2.65
N HIS A 41 0.17 -3.86 -3.64
CA HIS A 41 1.39 -4.03 -4.42
C HIS A 41 2.26 -2.79 -4.19
N PHE A 42 3.45 -3.00 -3.65
CA PHE A 42 4.40 -1.92 -3.39
C PHE A 42 5.56 -1.99 -4.37
N THR A 43 6.10 -0.82 -4.71
CA THR A 43 7.36 -0.73 -5.48
C THR A 43 8.54 -1.22 -4.63
N TYR A 44 8.48 -1.01 -3.30
CA TYR A 44 9.52 -1.48 -2.38
C TYR A 44 9.03 -2.56 -1.42
N PRO A 45 9.81 -3.63 -1.20
CA PRO A 45 9.40 -4.75 -0.36
C PRO A 45 9.32 -4.42 1.13
N HIS A 46 10.10 -3.44 1.61
CA HIS A 46 10.06 -3.02 3.01
C HIS A 46 8.70 -2.41 3.41
N HIS A 47 7.93 -1.88 2.45
CA HIS A 47 6.58 -1.37 2.71
C HIS A 47 5.55 -2.50 2.94
N CYS A 48 5.84 -3.74 2.56
CA CYS A 48 4.96 -4.88 2.75
C CYS A 48 4.77 -5.22 4.25
N CYS A 49 5.80 -5.03 5.08
CA CYS A 49 5.78 -5.37 6.50
C CYS A 49 4.74 -4.55 7.29
N LEU A 50 4.55 -3.27 6.91
CA LEU A 50 3.58 -2.36 7.52
C LEU A 50 2.13 -2.89 7.48
N PHE A 51 1.80 -3.68 6.46
CA PHE A 51 0.44 -4.21 6.24
C PHE A 51 0.29 -5.68 6.67
N LYS A 52 1.36 -6.30 7.18
CA LYS A 52 1.37 -7.73 7.54
C LYS A 52 0.79 -8.02 8.93
N THR A 53 0.82 -7.06 9.85
CA THR A 53 0.55 -7.29 11.29
C THR A 53 -0.89 -7.05 11.74
N ARG A 54 -1.78 -6.57 10.86
CA ARG A 54 -3.20 -6.37 11.19
C ARG A 54 -4.11 -7.14 10.24
N HIS A 55 -4.69 -8.21 10.78
CA HIS A 55 -5.68 -9.11 10.20
C HIS A 55 -5.16 -10.22 9.26
N ALA A 56 -5.45 -11.43 9.70
CA ALA A 56 -5.40 -12.68 8.96
C ALA A 56 -5.87 -12.52 7.50
N ARG A 57 -5.11 -13.14 6.59
CA ARG A 57 -5.47 -13.37 5.19
C ARG A 57 -5.61 -12.12 4.30
N LYS A 58 -4.65 -11.20 4.34
CA LYS A 58 -4.40 -10.29 3.20
C LYS A 58 -3.35 -10.94 2.30
N LYS A 59 -3.70 -11.28 1.05
CA LYS A 59 -2.71 -11.72 0.05
C LYS A 59 -1.84 -10.51 -0.31
N THR A 60 -0.78 -10.27 0.46
CA THR A 60 0.32 -9.44 0.02
C THR A 60 1.02 -10.19 -1.11
N VAL A 61 0.57 -10.01 -2.34
CA VAL A 61 1.23 -10.56 -3.53
C VAL A 61 2.50 -9.72 -3.76
N GLY A 62 3.53 -10.00 -2.97
CA GLY A 62 4.91 -9.67 -3.32
C GLY A 62 5.34 -10.57 -4.46
N LYS A 63 4.88 -10.29 -5.68
CA LYS A 63 5.39 -10.95 -6.88
C LYS A 63 6.59 -10.14 -7.35
N PHE A 64 7.75 -10.53 -6.83
CA PHE A 64 9.04 -10.16 -7.38
C PHE A 64 9.16 -10.87 -8.73
N ASN A 65 9.17 -10.08 -9.81
CA ASN A 65 9.84 -10.42 -11.05
C ASN A 65 11.23 -9.79 -10.96
#